data_AF-A0A535HTL9-F1
#
_entry.id   AF-A0A535HTL9-F1
#
_cell.length_a   1.000
_cell.length_b   1.000
_cell.length_c   1.000
_cell.angle_alpha   90.00
_cell.angle_beta   90.00
_cell.angle_gamma   90.00
#
_symmetry.space_group_name_H-M   'P 1'
#
loop_
_entity.id
_entity.type
_entity.pdbx_description
1 polymer ?
#
loop_
_entity_poly.entity_id
_entity_poly.type
_entity_poly.pdbx_seq_one_letter_code
_entity_poly.pdbx_strand_id
1 'polypeptide(L)'
;MENVQHQACAIPLPCHPWSRSGLSRVADGALPRHGVEVSGSRPSVCVIGAGMSGLAAIRALVRAGHEITAFEAGSAIGGMWRYANDNGLSAAYASLQTNTSRRRMQYPSLPMPHAVPEFPHHTDMLVYLEDYARRNDLVRHIAFRAWVEAVRPLEDGWEVVLRDGQTRRFEAVVVASGHYWDPKIPEIPGEFSGAVLHVR
;
A
#
# COMPACT_ATOMS: atom_id res chain seq x y z
N MET A 1 30.97 -46.61 -24.22
CA MET A 1 30.82 -45.16 -24.41
C MET A 1 29.37 -44.82 -24.13
N GLU A 2 28.93 -44.18 -23.06
CA GLU A 2 29.52 -43.75 -21.79
C GLU A 2 28.28 -43.48 -20.92
N ASN A 3 28.10 -44.21 -19.82
CA ASN A 3 27.04 -43.96 -18.85
C ASN A 3 27.52 -42.86 -17.91
N VAL A 4 26.87 -41.69 -17.90
CA VAL A 4 27.05 -40.69 -16.84
C VAL A 4 25.74 -40.54 -16.09
N GLN A 5 25.77 -41.02 -14.84
CA GLN A 5 24.71 -40.94 -13.86
C GLN A 5 24.49 -39.48 -13.45
N HIS A 6 23.24 -39.02 -13.46
CA HIS A 6 22.85 -37.78 -12.78
C HIS A 6 22.92 -37.99 -11.27
N GLN A 7 23.88 -37.32 -10.64
CA GLN A 7 24.05 -37.27 -9.20
C GLN A 7 23.05 -36.26 -8.62
N ALA A 8 21.94 -36.76 -8.07
CA ALA A 8 21.03 -35.96 -7.25
C ALA A 8 21.65 -35.76 -5.86
N CYS A 9 21.96 -34.51 -5.51
CA CYS A 9 22.42 -34.14 -4.17
C CYS A 9 21.20 -34.07 -3.24
N ALA A 10 20.92 -35.17 -2.53
CA ALA A 10 19.93 -35.19 -1.46
C ALA A 10 20.61 -34.80 -0.14
N ILE A 11 20.30 -33.61 0.38
CA ILE A 11 20.68 -33.20 1.74
C ILE A 11 19.58 -33.73 2.69
N PRO A 12 19.89 -34.61 3.66
CA PRO A 12 18.91 -35.04 4.64
C PRO A 12 18.70 -33.98 5.70
N LEU A 13 17.49 -33.44 5.84
CA LEU A 13 17.09 -32.63 6.99
C LEU A 13 16.62 -33.55 8.13
N PRO A 14 17.18 -33.46 9.35
CA PRO A 14 16.67 -34.22 10.49
C PRO A 14 15.33 -33.65 10.97
N CYS A 15 14.30 -34.49 11.01
CA CYS A 15 13.04 -34.19 11.70
C CYS A 15 13.25 -34.34 13.22
N HIS A 16 13.31 -33.23 13.94
CA HIS A 16 13.19 -33.23 15.39
C HIS A 16 11.71 -33.12 15.81
N PRO A 17 11.22 -33.96 16.73
CA PRO A 17 9.87 -33.84 17.28
C PRO A 17 9.76 -32.57 18.14
N TRP A 18 8.72 -31.78 17.90
CA TRP A 18 8.42 -30.58 18.67
C TRP A 18 7.99 -30.97 20.09
N SER A 19 8.86 -30.76 21.09
CA SER A 19 8.49 -30.88 22.50
C SER A 19 7.72 -29.65 22.97
N ARG A 20 6.55 -29.88 23.58
CA ARG A 20 5.67 -28.84 24.14
C ARG A 20 6.10 -28.44 25.57
N SER A 21 7.35 -28.03 25.75
CA SER A 21 7.83 -27.56 27.05
C SER A 21 8.67 -26.30 26.87
N GLY A 22 8.00 -25.15 26.80
CA GLY A 22 8.67 -23.86 26.66
C GLY A 22 7.75 -22.69 26.29
N LEU A 23 6.53 -22.62 26.83
CA LEU A 23 5.73 -21.39 26.78
C LEU A 23 5.93 -20.63 28.08
N SER A 24 7.07 -19.95 28.23
CA SER A 24 7.11 -18.79 29.13
C SER A 24 6.38 -17.65 28.44
N ARG A 25 5.50 -16.97 29.18
CA ARG A 25 4.80 -15.77 28.70
C ARG A 25 5.84 -14.76 28.26
N VAL A 26 5.82 -14.36 26.99
CA VAL A 26 6.50 -13.14 26.55
C VAL A 26 5.77 -12.00 27.24
N ALA A 27 6.41 -11.42 28.26
CA ALA A 27 5.94 -10.18 28.88
C ALA A 27 5.90 -9.07 27.82
N ASP A 28 4.98 -8.11 27.99
CA ASP A 28 4.80 -6.91 27.17
C ASP A 28 6.09 -6.05 27.12
N GLY A 29 7.07 -6.49 26.34
CA GLY A 29 8.28 -5.76 26.04
C GLY A 29 8.07 -4.95 24.77
N ALA A 30 7.97 -3.62 24.91
CA ALA A 30 8.01 -2.71 23.78
C ALA A 30 9.26 -3.03 22.92
N LEU A 31 9.07 -3.17 21.60
CA LEU A 31 10.16 -3.33 20.65
C LEU A 31 11.21 -2.22 20.86
N PRO A 32 12.52 -2.52 20.77
CA PRO A 32 13.57 -1.55 20.99
C PRO A 32 13.40 -0.39 20.00
N ARG A 33 13.11 0.79 20.55
CA ARG A 33 13.11 2.05 19.80
C ARG A 33 14.58 2.42 19.63
N HIS A 34 15.16 2.18 18.46
CA HIS A 34 16.41 2.86 18.11
C HIS A 34 16.07 4.34 17.97
N GLY A 35 16.26 5.08 19.06
CA GLY A 35 16.13 6.52 19.09
C GLY A 35 17.23 7.14 18.26
N VAL A 36 16.94 7.44 17.00
CA VAL A 36 17.72 8.41 16.25
C VAL A 36 17.31 9.77 16.79
N GLU A 37 18.20 10.40 17.57
CA GLU A 37 18.08 11.82 17.86
C GLU A 37 18.24 12.57 16.54
N VAL A 38 17.13 13.11 16.03
CA VAL A 38 17.13 13.98 14.85
C VAL A 38 17.27 15.41 15.36
N SER A 39 18.50 15.92 15.40
CA SER A 39 18.77 17.34 15.63
C SER A 39 18.64 18.10 14.30
N GLY A 40 17.47 18.71 14.09
CA GLY A 40 17.12 19.49 12.89
C GLY A 40 15.60 19.61 12.74
N SER A 41 15.13 20.57 11.94
CA SER A 41 13.72 20.56 11.49
C SER A 41 13.46 19.24 10.74
N ARG A 42 12.34 18.58 11.02
CA ARG A 42 12.00 17.33 10.34
C ARG A 42 11.76 17.61 8.85
N PRO A 43 12.24 16.72 7.94
CA PRO A 43 12.09 16.95 6.52
C PRO A 43 10.61 16.99 6.13
N SER A 44 10.27 17.91 5.24
CA SER A 44 8.98 17.99 4.56
C SER A 44 8.79 16.79 3.63
N VAL A 45 7.63 16.12 3.71
CA VAL A 45 7.38 14.86 2.99
C VAL A 45 6.16 14.95 2.09
N CYS A 46 6.35 14.59 0.82
CA CYS A 46 5.26 14.33 -0.11
C CYS A 46 4.82 12.87 -0.03
N VAL A 47 3.52 12.61 0.01
CA VAL A 47 2.96 11.25 -0.18
C VAL A 47 2.10 11.23 -1.44
N ILE A 48 2.35 10.31 -2.36
CA ILE A 48 1.60 10.20 -3.61
C ILE A 48 0.60 9.06 -3.51
N GLY A 49 -0.69 9.38 -3.47
CA GLY A 49 -1.81 8.44 -3.36
C GLY A 49 -2.37 8.33 -1.94
N ALA A 50 -3.70 8.30 -1.83
CA ALA A 50 -4.46 8.12 -0.59
C ALA A 50 -5.25 6.79 -0.55
N GLY A 51 -4.67 5.75 -1.17
CA GLY A 51 -5.09 4.36 -0.97
C GLY A 51 -4.61 3.80 0.37
N MET A 52 -4.76 2.48 0.56
CA MET A 52 -4.36 1.79 1.79
C MET A 52 -2.88 2.03 2.17
N SER A 53 -1.95 1.99 1.22
CA SER A 53 -0.53 2.28 1.49
C SER A 53 -0.29 3.74 1.87
N GLY A 54 -0.97 4.67 1.17
CA GLY A 54 -0.89 6.10 1.45
C GLY A 54 -1.36 6.47 2.85
N LEU A 55 -2.53 5.97 3.27
CA LEU A 55 -3.06 6.21 4.61
C LEU A 55 -2.14 5.66 5.72
N ALA A 56 -1.47 4.53 5.47
CA ALA A 56 -0.47 4.00 6.40
C ALA A 56 0.74 4.93 6.52
N ALA A 57 1.28 5.39 5.38
CA ALA A 57 2.42 6.30 5.33
C ALA A 57 2.11 7.66 5.99
N ILE A 58 0.99 8.28 5.63
CA ILE A 58 0.51 9.54 6.20
C ILE A 58 0.45 9.41 7.72
N ARG A 59 -0.21 8.37 8.26
CA ARG A 59 -0.31 8.19 9.71
C ARG A 59 1.06 8.02 10.38
N ALA A 60 1.95 7.23 9.77
CA ALA A 60 3.28 7.01 10.33
C ALA A 60 4.08 8.32 10.41
N LEU A 61 4.05 9.12 9.34
CA LEU A 61 4.74 10.41 9.24
C LEU A 61 4.16 11.45 10.20
N VAL A 62 2.82 11.54 10.32
CA VAL A 62 2.15 12.43 11.30
C VAL A 62 2.55 12.06 12.72
N ARG A 63 2.57 10.77 13.06
CA ARG A 63 2.99 10.31 14.40
C ARG A 63 4.46 10.57 14.68
N ALA A 64 5.29 10.61 13.64
CA ALA A 64 6.68 10.99 13.74
C ALA A 64 6.88 12.52 13.71
N GLY A 65 5.82 13.33 13.59
CA GLY A 65 5.88 14.79 13.63
C GLY A 65 6.43 15.45 12.37
N HIS A 66 6.40 14.76 11.22
CA HIS A 66 6.78 15.38 9.94
C HIS A 66 5.70 16.32 9.43
N GLU A 67 6.14 17.41 8.79
CA GLU A 67 5.28 18.23 7.92
C GLU A 67 5.01 17.44 6.63
N ILE A 68 3.75 17.19 6.33
CA ILE A 68 3.36 16.35 5.19
C ILE A 68 2.31 16.99 4.31
N THR A 69 2.40 16.68 3.01
CA THR A 69 1.30 16.89 2.06
C THR A 69 1.15 15.62 1.23
N ALA A 70 -0.05 15.05 1.25
CA ALA A 70 -0.40 13.94 0.39
C ALA A 70 -1.18 14.46 -0.82
N PHE A 71 -0.95 13.88 -1.99
CA PHE A 71 -1.69 14.18 -3.22
C PHE A 71 -2.49 12.96 -3.65
N GLU A 72 -3.80 13.13 -3.83
CA GLU A 72 -4.69 12.11 -4.35
C GLU A 72 -5.32 12.60 -5.66
N ALA A 73 -5.25 11.77 -6.68
CA ALA A 73 -5.78 12.05 -8.01
C ALA A 73 -7.32 12.18 -7.98
N GLY A 74 -8.00 11.32 -7.21
CA GLY A 74 -9.45 11.32 -7.07
C GLY A 74 -9.97 12.39 -6.11
N SER A 75 -11.29 12.46 -5.98
CA SER A 75 -11.94 13.34 -5.00
C SER A 75 -12.04 12.76 -3.59
N ALA A 76 -11.65 11.49 -3.40
CA ALA A 76 -11.76 10.80 -2.12
C ALA A 76 -10.69 9.72 -1.95
N ILE A 77 -10.47 9.33 -0.69
CA ILE A 77 -9.53 8.26 -0.33
C ILE A 77 -10.02 6.88 -0.76
N GLY A 78 -9.16 5.87 -0.58
CA GLY A 78 -9.50 4.45 -0.68
C GLY A 78 -8.83 3.74 -1.85
N GLY A 79 -8.40 4.50 -2.87
CA GLY A 79 -7.68 3.96 -4.03
C GLY A 79 -8.48 2.86 -4.73
N MET A 80 -7.89 1.68 -4.88
CA MET A 80 -8.54 0.54 -5.54
C MET A 80 -9.80 0.02 -4.84
N TRP A 81 -10.01 0.32 -3.56
CA TRP A 81 -11.17 -0.18 -2.81
C TRP A 81 -12.44 0.65 -3.08
N ARG A 82 -12.28 1.84 -3.66
CA ARG A 82 -13.39 2.65 -4.17
C ARG A 82 -13.76 2.15 -5.56
N TYR A 83 -14.84 1.38 -5.65
CA TYR A 83 -15.41 0.97 -6.93
C TYR A 83 -15.87 2.20 -7.73
N ALA A 84 -15.65 2.18 -9.04
CA ALA A 84 -15.94 3.32 -9.92
C ALA A 84 -15.35 4.64 -9.41
N ASN A 85 -14.11 4.59 -8.91
CA ASN A 85 -13.39 5.79 -8.44
C ASN A 85 -13.34 6.85 -9.56
N ASP A 86 -13.53 8.11 -9.21
CA ASP A 86 -13.66 9.21 -10.17
C ASP A 86 -12.34 9.55 -10.87
N ASN A 87 -11.20 9.12 -10.32
CA ASN A 87 -9.91 9.15 -11.02
C ASN A 87 -9.78 8.09 -12.13
N GLY A 88 -10.73 7.16 -12.24
CA GLY A 88 -10.73 6.10 -13.24
C GLY A 88 -9.64 5.04 -13.06
N LEU A 89 -8.94 5.01 -11.92
CA LEU A 89 -7.77 4.14 -11.66
C LEU A 89 -8.06 2.90 -10.82
N SER A 90 -9.29 2.78 -10.28
CA SER A 90 -9.65 1.63 -9.46
C SER A 90 -9.76 0.35 -10.29
N ALA A 91 -9.11 -0.71 -9.82
CA ALA A 91 -9.19 -2.04 -10.42
C ALA A 91 -10.31 -2.92 -9.81
N ALA A 92 -11.15 -2.35 -8.93
CA ALA A 92 -12.26 -3.10 -8.36
C ALA A 92 -13.36 -3.32 -9.39
N TYR A 93 -13.83 -4.57 -9.47
CA TYR A 93 -15.11 -4.93 -10.08
C TYR A 93 -16.19 -5.05 -9.00
N ALA A 94 -17.46 -4.98 -9.39
CA ALA A 94 -18.60 -4.79 -8.47
C ALA A 94 -18.75 -5.88 -7.39
N SER A 95 -18.25 -7.09 -7.64
CA SER A 95 -18.32 -8.23 -6.72
C SER A 95 -17.00 -8.53 -6.00
N LEU A 96 -16.01 -7.64 -6.09
CA LEU A 96 -14.68 -7.88 -5.53
C LEU A 96 -14.76 -8.12 -4.01
N GLN A 97 -14.32 -9.30 -3.59
CA GLN A 97 -14.04 -9.65 -2.20
C GLN A 97 -12.53 -9.85 -2.00
N THR A 98 -12.05 -9.63 -0.78
CA THR A 98 -10.65 -9.92 -0.48
C THR A 98 -10.39 -11.42 -0.57
N ASN A 99 -9.20 -11.80 -1.03
CA ASN A 99 -8.68 -13.16 -0.90
C ASN A 99 -7.90 -13.37 0.41
N THR A 100 -7.70 -12.30 1.18
CA THR A 100 -6.94 -12.28 2.42
C THR A 100 -7.87 -11.97 3.59
N SER A 101 -7.69 -12.73 4.67
CA SER A 101 -8.43 -12.59 5.92
C SER A 101 -8.41 -11.16 6.47
N ARG A 102 -9.54 -10.68 6.99
CA ARG A 102 -9.67 -9.35 7.61
C ARG A 102 -8.64 -9.12 8.72
N ARG A 103 -8.33 -10.18 9.48
CA ARG A 103 -7.35 -10.14 10.58
C ARG A 103 -5.94 -9.92 10.09
N ARG A 104 -5.64 -10.32 8.85
CA ARG A 104 -4.33 -10.14 8.20
C ARG A 104 -4.25 -8.81 7.46
N MET A 105 -5.37 -8.27 6.97
CA MET A 105 -5.42 -7.01 6.22
C MET A 105 -5.58 -5.76 7.08
N GLN A 106 -6.11 -5.88 8.30
CA GLN A 106 -6.29 -4.75 9.20
C GLN A 106 -4.97 -4.06 9.55
N TYR A 107 -5.04 -2.76 9.82
CA TYR A 107 -3.92 -2.00 10.35
C TYR A 107 -3.71 -2.44 11.81
N PRO A 108 -2.45 -2.60 12.28
CA PRO A 108 -2.19 -3.01 13.66
C PRO A 108 -2.82 -2.09 14.72
N SER A 109 -3.01 -0.81 14.39
CA SER A 109 -3.61 0.19 15.28
C SER A 109 -5.14 0.29 15.19
N LEU A 110 -5.77 -0.40 14.25
CA LEU A 110 -7.22 -0.40 14.10
C LEU A 110 -7.70 -1.78 13.62
N PRO A 111 -8.08 -2.66 14.54
CA PRO A 111 -8.69 -3.93 14.17
C PRO A 111 -9.98 -3.72 13.38
N MET A 112 -10.22 -4.54 12.36
CA MET A 112 -11.52 -4.56 11.69
C MET A 112 -12.60 -5.11 12.63
N PRO A 113 -13.83 -4.53 12.65
CA PRO A 113 -14.91 -5.01 13.50
C PRO A 113 -15.27 -6.48 13.25
N HIS A 114 -15.77 -7.17 14.27
CA HIS A 114 -16.18 -8.58 14.15
C HIS A 114 -17.37 -8.80 13.21
N ALA A 115 -18.20 -7.77 13.01
CA ALA A 115 -19.32 -7.80 12.08
C ALA A 115 -18.89 -7.81 10.60
N VAL A 116 -17.65 -7.39 10.30
CA VAL A 116 -17.12 -7.48 8.94
C VAL A 116 -16.80 -8.95 8.62
N PRO A 117 -17.20 -9.48 7.45
CA PRO A 117 -16.89 -10.84 7.04
C PRO A 117 -15.39 -11.16 7.10
N GLU A 118 -15.02 -12.44 7.30
CA GLU A 118 -13.60 -12.84 7.33
C GLU A 118 -12.88 -12.49 6.03
N PHE A 119 -13.58 -12.46 4.90
CA PHE A 119 -13.12 -11.98 3.60
C PHE A 119 -14.02 -10.81 3.16
N PRO A 120 -13.65 -9.56 3.51
CA PRO A 120 -14.53 -8.42 3.29
C PRO A 120 -14.83 -8.14 1.82
N HIS A 121 -15.98 -7.56 1.53
CA HIS A 121 -16.27 -6.99 0.22
C HIS A 121 -15.48 -5.67 0.03
N HIS A 122 -15.27 -5.22 -1.21
CA HIS A 122 -14.54 -3.97 -1.46
C HIS A 122 -15.22 -2.76 -0.77
N THR A 123 -16.54 -2.79 -0.61
CA THR A 123 -17.30 -1.77 0.14
C THR A 123 -16.98 -1.78 1.64
N ASP A 124 -16.81 -2.95 2.24
CA ASP A 124 -16.42 -3.08 3.65
C ASP A 124 -14.99 -2.54 3.86
N MET A 125 -14.10 -2.84 2.92
CA MET A 125 -12.74 -2.31 2.92
C MET A 125 -12.73 -0.79 2.81
N LEU A 126 -13.59 -0.21 1.96
CA LEU A 126 -13.70 1.23 1.83
C LEU A 126 -14.17 1.89 3.14
N VAL A 127 -15.25 1.38 3.75
CA VAL A 127 -15.75 1.87 5.05
C VAL A 127 -14.67 1.79 6.13
N TYR A 128 -13.91 0.70 6.15
CA TYR A 128 -12.80 0.54 7.07
C TYR A 128 -11.69 1.59 6.87
N LEU A 129 -11.31 1.88 5.62
CA LEU A 129 -10.28 2.89 5.31
C LEU A 129 -10.76 4.31 5.64
N GLU A 130 -12.04 4.62 5.41
CA GLU A 130 -12.67 5.88 5.78
C GLU A 130 -12.70 6.06 7.30
N ASP A 131 -13.07 5.01 8.05
CA ASP A 131 -13.03 5.03 9.52
C ASP A 131 -11.59 5.19 10.05
N TYR A 132 -10.62 4.51 9.43
CA TYR A 132 -9.21 4.66 9.78
C TYR A 132 -8.71 6.10 9.55
N ALA A 133 -9.01 6.69 8.40
CA ALA A 133 -8.61 8.06 8.09
C ALA A 133 -9.25 9.06 9.06
N ARG A 134 -10.54 8.89 9.36
CA ARG A 134 -11.28 9.75 10.29
C ARG A 134 -10.73 9.66 11.71
N ARG A 135 -10.50 8.47 12.26
CA ARG A 135 -10.01 8.28 13.64
C ARG A 135 -8.61 8.83 13.88
N ASN A 136 -7.82 8.97 12.82
CA ASN A 136 -6.45 9.49 12.89
C ASN A 136 -6.33 10.89 12.27
N ASP A 137 -7.46 11.53 11.93
CA ASP A 137 -7.51 12.86 11.32
C ASP A 137 -6.55 13.04 10.11
N LEU A 138 -6.54 12.04 9.23
CA LEU A 138 -5.58 11.98 8.12
C LEU A 138 -6.01 12.85 6.93
N VAL A 139 -7.31 13.08 6.77
CA VAL A 139 -7.89 13.74 5.58
C VAL A 139 -7.37 15.17 5.42
N ARG A 140 -7.11 15.88 6.51
CA ARG A 140 -6.58 17.25 6.48
C ARG A 140 -5.20 17.39 5.84
N HIS A 141 -4.48 16.27 5.70
CA HIS A 141 -3.16 16.22 5.08
C HIS A 141 -3.20 15.92 3.58
N ILE A 142 -4.39 15.73 3.01
CA ILE A 142 -4.59 15.24 1.64
C ILE A 142 -5.16 16.35 0.77
N ALA A 143 -4.42 16.71 -0.27
CA ALA A 143 -4.93 17.49 -1.40
C ALA A 143 -5.57 16.52 -2.41
N PHE A 144 -6.89 16.61 -2.54
CA PHE A 144 -7.67 15.84 -3.52
C PHE A 144 -7.69 16.53 -4.88
N ARG A 145 -8.09 15.78 -5.91
CA ARG A 145 -8.09 16.24 -7.31
C ARG A 145 -6.73 16.78 -7.74
N ALA A 146 -5.67 16.25 -7.14
CA ALA A 146 -4.30 16.69 -7.31
C ALA A 146 -3.48 15.52 -7.87
N TRP A 147 -3.39 15.48 -9.20
CA TRP A 147 -2.64 14.46 -9.90
C TRP A 147 -1.16 14.84 -9.94
N VAL A 148 -0.29 13.96 -9.43
CA VAL A 148 1.17 14.11 -9.57
C VAL A 148 1.59 13.55 -10.92
N GLU A 149 2.09 14.42 -11.79
CA GLU A 149 2.50 14.09 -13.16
C GLU A 149 3.98 13.65 -13.20
N ALA A 150 4.84 14.28 -12.39
CA ALA A 150 6.25 13.92 -12.32
C ALA A 150 6.85 14.18 -10.94
N VAL A 151 7.89 13.41 -10.62
CA VAL A 151 8.79 13.64 -9.49
C VAL A 151 10.21 13.69 -10.03
N ARG A 152 10.92 14.79 -9.79
CA ARG A 152 12.27 15.03 -10.30
C ARG A 152 13.24 15.26 -9.15
N PRO A 153 14.44 14.64 -9.17
CA PRO A 153 15.45 14.92 -8.17
C PRO A 153 15.98 16.36 -8.32
N LEU A 154 16.25 17.00 -7.19
CA LEU A 154 16.98 18.26 -7.06
C LEU A 154 18.26 18.01 -6.25
N GLU A 155 19.13 19.02 -6.12
CA GLU A 155 20.31 18.93 -5.26
C GLU A 155 19.91 18.64 -3.80
N ASP A 156 18.89 19.36 -3.29
CA ASP A 156 18.38 19.23 -1.92
C ASP A 156 16.91 18.79 -1.90
N GLY A 157 16.63 17.60 -2.44
CA GLY A 157 15.31 16.96 -2.36
C GLY A 157 14.66 16.74 -3.71
N TRP A 158 13.37 17.06 -3.82
CA TRP A 158 12.53 16.66 -4.94
C TRP A 158 11.59 17.78 -5.39
N GLU A 159 11.48 17.94 -6.70
CA GLU A 159 10.40 18.68 -7.35
C GLU A 159 9.24 17.73 -7.66
N VAL A 160 8.04 18.07 -7.20
CA VAL A 160 6.78 17.37 -7.49
C VAL A 160 5.96 18.26 -8.40
N VAL A 161 5.71 17.78 -9.62
CA VAL A 161 4.94 18.49 -10.65
C VAL A 161 3.51 17.95 -10.66
N LEU A 162 2.54 18.82 -10.48
CA LEU A 162 1.12 18.51 -10.59
C LEU A 162 0.63 18.69 -12.03
N ARG A 163 -0.43 17.96 -12.39
CA ARG A 163 -1.01 18.00 -13.74
C ARG A 163 -1.54 19.37 -14.16
N ASP A 164 -1.93 20.21 -13.20
CA ASP A 164 -2.36 21.59 -13.45
C ASP A 164 -1.19 22.56 -13.71
N GLY A 165 0.04 22.05 -13.72
CA GLY A 165 1.27 22.82 -13.94
C GLY A 165 1.89 23.40 -12.67
N GLN A 166 1.23 23.26 -11.50
CA GLN A 166 1.85 23.67 -10.23
C GLN A 166 3.04 22.79 -9.89
N THR A 167 4.08 23.37 -9.30
CA THR A 167 5.23 22.63 -8.79
C THR A 167 5.40 22.89 -7.30
N ARG A 168 5.81 21.85 -6.56
CA ARG A 168 6.12 21.94 -5.13
C ARG A 168 7.44 21.23 -4.83
N ARG A 169 8.16 21.70 -3.82
CA ARG A 169 9.41 21.11 -3.37
C ARG A 169 9.22 20.38 -2.04
N PHE A 170 9.86 19.23 -1.92
CA PHE A 170 9.86 18.41 -0.71
C PHE A 170 11.24 17.79 -0.51
N GLU A 171 11.63 17.57 0.74
CA GLU A 171 12.90 16.91 1.07
C GLU A 171 12.82 15.39 0.88
N ALA A 172 11.62 14.81 1.01
CA ALA A 172 11.37 13.39 0.77
C ALA A 172 10.05 13.14 0.03
N VAL A 173 9.98 12.02 -0.69
CA VAL A 173 8.79 11.56 -1.39
C VAL A 173 8.51 10.10 -1.06
N VAL A 174 7.26 9.80 -0.74
CA VAL A 174 6.74 8.43 -0.57
C VAL A 174 5.77 8.15 -1.72
N VAL A 175 6.12 7.16 -2.55
CA VAL A 175 5.27 6.73 -3.67
C VAL A 175 4.32 5.63 -3.19
N ALA A 176 3.02 5.94 -3.16
CA ALA A 176 1.96 5.02 -2.72
C ALA A 176 0.79 4.97 -3.73
N SER A 177 1.09 5.16 -5.02
CA SER A 177 0.13 5.23 -6.14
C SER A 177 -0.51 3.88 -6.51
N GLY A 178 0.03 2.77 -5.99
CA GLY A 178 -0.42 1.42 -6.34
C GLY A 178 0.06 0.96 -7.72
N HIS A 179 -0.13 -0.32 -8.02
CA HIS A 179 0.42 -0.98 -9.22
C HIS A 179 -0.60 -1.79 -10.04
N TYR A 180 -1.88 -1.79 -9.65
CA TYR A 180 -2.94 -2.53 -10.36
C TYR A 180 -3.74 -1.68 -11.37
N TRP A 181 -3.27 -0.46 -11.65
CA TRP A 181 -4.02 0.49 -12.47
C TRP A 181 -3.54 0.61 -13.92
N ASP A 182 -2.37 0.08 -14.27
CA ASP A 182 -1.86 0.13 -15.65
C ASP A 182 -2.00 -1.26 -16.29
N PRO A 183 -2.90 -1.45 -17.27
CA PRO A 183 -3.15 -2.77 -17.86
C PRO A 183 -1.97 -3.21 -18.73
N LYS A 184 -1.46 -4.42 -18.47
CA LYS A 184 -0.44 -5.04 -19.32
C LYS A 184 -1.11 -5.87 -20.41
N ILE A 185 -1.23 -5.31 -21.60
CA ILE A 185 -1.80 -6.01 -22.76
C ILE A 185 -0.67 -6.71 -23.54
N PRO A 186 -0.65 -8.05 -23.61
CA PRO A 186 0.32 -8.76 -24.43
C PRO A 186 -0.02 -8.65 -25.92
N GLU A 187 1.02 -8.59 -26.77
CA GLU A 187 0.86 -8.78 -28.21
C GLU A 187 0.64 -10.28 -28.49
N ILE A 188 -0.49 -10.62 -29.13
CA ILE A 188 -0.85 -11.99 -29.48
C ILE A 188 -0.96 -12.07 -31.01
N PRO A 189 -0.11 -12.86 -31.69
CA PRO A 189 -0.19 -13.01 -33.14
C PRO A 189 -1.51 -13.63 -33.61
N GLY A 190 -2.03 -13.15 -34.74
CA GLY A 190 -3.29 -13.60 -35.34
C GLY A 190 -4.38 -12.54 -35.29
N GLU A 191 -5.56 -12.87 -35.82
CA GLU A 191 -6.71 -11.97 -35.88
C GLU A 191 -7.90 -12.58 -35.14
N PHE A 192 -8.59 -11.75 -34.36
CA PHE A 192 -9.83 -12.11 -33.68
C PHE A 192 -10.87 -11.01 -33.95
N SER A 193 -12.04 -11.39 -34.46
CA SER A 193 -13.10 -10.46 -34.85
C SER A 193 -14.09 -10.14 -33.72
N GLY A 194 -13.95 -10.78 -32.56
CA GLY A 194 -14.78 -10.51 -31.39
C GLY A 194 -14.22 -9.40 -30.50
N ALA A 195 -14.97 -9.06 -29.45
CA ALA A 195 -14.54 -8.09 -28.46
C ALA A 195 -13.43 -8.67 -27.55
N VAL A 196 -12.35 -7.91 -27.38
CA VAL A 196 -11.27 -8.21 -26.44
C VAL A 196 -11.28 -7.14 -25.36
N LEU A 197 -11.23 -7.57 -24.11
CA LEU A 197 -11.25 -6.71 -22.94
C LEU A 197 -10.14 -7.14 -21.99
N HIS A 198 -9.52 -6.15 -21.35
CA HIS A 198 -8.74 -6.40 -20.15
C HIS A 198 -9.69 -6.45 -18.95
N VAL A 199 -9.29 -7.11 -17.86
CA VAL A 199 -10.09 -7.21 -16.61
C VAL A 199 -10.28 -5.88 -15.87
N ARG A 200 -9.87 -4.76 -16.47
CA ARG A 200 -10.00 -3.42 -15.87
C ARG A 200 -11.32 -2.78 -16.32
#